data_AF-A0A7S3INE0-F1
#
_entry.id   AF-A0A7S3INE0-F1
#
_cell.length_a   1.000
_cell.length_b   1.000
_cell.length_c   1.000
_cell.angle_alpha   90.00
_cell.angle_beta   90.00
_cell.angle_gamma   90.00
#
_symmetry.space_group_name_H-M   'P 1'
#
loop_
_entity.id
_entity.type
_entity.pdbx_description
1 polymer ?
#
loop_
_entity_poly.entity_id
_entity_poly.type
_entity_poly.pdbx_seq_one_letter_code
_entity_poly.pdbx_strand_id
1 'polypeptide(L)'
;MRNTSWRWVMLAMACLFLVGSYYCYDIPGVIEKQIEERFNKTPTQWSLLYTVYSFPNMALPIFGGIFLDKIGMRVGLLLFTTILTLGQAVFWIGGQNMSWYTMIAGRFIFGLGGECMSVAQ
;
A
#
# COMPACT_ATOMS: atom_id res chain seq x y z
N MET A 1 33.50 14.42 0.55
CA MET A 1 33.82 13.00 0.32
C MET A 1 32.50 12.25 0.17
N ARG A 2 32.15 11.92 -1.07
CA ARG A 2 30.81 11.42 -1.44
C ARG A 2 30.90 9.90 -1.42
N ASN A 3 30.55 9.27 -0.31
CA ASN A 3 30.67 7.81 -0.15
C ASN A 3 29.78 7.08 -1.17
N THR A 4 30.41 6.58 -2.25
CA THR A 4 29.76 5.89 -3.37
C THR A 4 29.06 4.60 -2.93
N SER A 5 29.58 3.90 -1.92
CA SER A 5 29.04 2.63 -1.44
C SER A 5 27.66 2.76 -0.78
N TRP A 6 27.42 3.85 -0.03
CA TRP A 6 26.14 4.09 0.63
C TRP A 6 24.99 4.33 -0.37
N ARG A 7 25.29 4.84 -1.57
CA ARG A 7 24.29 5.04 -2.63
C ARG A 7 23.74 3.72 -3.16
N TRP A 8 24.61 2.72 -3.34
CA TRP A 8 24.20 1.38 -3.79
C TRP A 8 23.36 0.66 -2.73
N VAL A 9 23.68 0.84 -1.45
CA VAL A 9 22.86 0.31 -0.35
C VAL A 9 21.48 0.98 -0.33
N MET A 10 21.41 2.31 -0.46
CA MET A 10 20.13 3.03 -0.53
C MET A 10 19.30 2.61 -1.74
N LEU A 11 19.93 2.43 -2.91
CA LEU A 11 19.25 1.94 -4.11
C LEU A 11 18.72 0.52 -3.92
N ALA A 12 19.52 -0.38 -3.34
CA ALA A 12 19.09 -1.74 -3.06
C ALA A 12 17.90 -1.77 -2.09
N MET A 13 17.92 -0.94 -1.05
CA MET A 13 16.79 -0.79 -0.12
C MET A 13 15.54 -0.23 -0.79
N ALA A 14 15.69 0.75 -1.68
CA ALA A 14 14.58 1.32 -2.45
C ALA A 14 13.96 0.28 -3.39
N CYS A 15 14.77 -0.51 -4.10
CA CYS A 15 14.30 -1.60 -4.95
C CYS A 15 13.58 -2.69 -4.14
N LEU A 16 14.13 -3.10 -2.99
CA LEU A 16 13.49 -4.08 -2.10
C LEU A 16 12.14 -3.58 -1.60
N PHE A 17 12.06 -2.30 -1.25
CA PHE A 17 10.81 -1.69 -0.81
C PHE A 17 9.77 -1.67 -1.94
N LEU A 18 10.19 -1.29 -3.17
CA LEU A 18 9.33 -1.30 -4.35
C LEU A 18 8.74 -2.69 -4.59
N VAL A 19 9.58 -3.72 -4.57
CA VAL A 19 9.15 -5.12 -4.71
C VAL A 19 8.14 -5.49 -3.62
N GLY A 20 8.38 -5.08 -2.37
CA GLY A 20 7.44 -5.32 -1.26
C GLY A 20 6.08 -4.64 -1.45
N SER A 21 6.08 -3.38 -1.93
CA SER A 21 4.85 -2.62 -2.18
C SER A 21 4.02 -3.25 -3.31
N TYR A 22 4.64 -3.57 -4.44
CA TYR A 22 3.97 -4.25 -5.55
C TYR A 22 3.49 -5.64 -5.19
N TYR A 23 4.28 -6.40 -4.42
CA TYR A 23 3.84 -7.70 -3.92
C TYR A 23 2.55 -7.57 -3.10
N CYS A 24 2.50 -6.61 -2.18
CA CYS A 24 1.32 -6.34 -1.34
C CYS A 24 0.09 -5.88 -2.16
N TYR A 25 0.34 -5.20 -3.28
CA TYR A 25 -0.69 -4.78 -4.22
C TYR A 25 -1.30 -5.96 -4.99
N ASP A 26 -0.49 -6.95 -5.40
CA ASP A 26 -0.94 -8.11 -6.21
C ASP A 26 -1.45 -9.31 -5.39
N ILE A 27 -1.15 -9.38 -4.09
CA ILE A 27 -1.69 -10.39 -3.16
C ILE A 27 -3.22 -10.65 -3.30
N PRO A 28 -4.12 -9.65 -3.34
CA PRO A 28 -5.56 -9.91 -3.39
C PRO A 28 -6.01 -10.54 -4.71
N GLY A 29 -5.22 -10.42 -5.79
CA GLY A 29 -5.45 -11.11 -7.07
C GLY A 29 -5.22 -12.61 -6.96
N VAL A 30 -4.25 -13.04 -6.16
CA VAL A 30 -3.97 -14.46 -5.93
C VAL A 30 -4.99 -15.10 -4.97
N ILE A 31 -5.48 -14.32 -4.00
CA ILE A 31 -6.41 -14.79 -2.95
C ILE A 31 -7.88 -14.69 -3.40
N GLU A 32 -8.18 -14.23 -4.63
CA GLU A 32 -9.55 -14.09 -5.14
C GLU A 32 -10.41 -15.35 -4.90
N LYS A 33 -9.95 -16.51 -5.42
CA LYS A 33 -10.67 -17.79 -5.26
C LYS A 33 -10.84 -18.20 -3.80
N GLN A 34 -9.84 -17.93 -2.96
CA GLN A 34 -9.86 -18.28 -1.54
C GLN A 34 -10.84 -17.39 -0.75
N ILE A 35 -11.00 -16.13 -1.15
CA ILE A 35 -11.99 -15.21 -0.59
C ILE A 35 -13.39 -15.61 -1.04
N GLU A 36 -13.58 -15.97 -2.32
CA GLU A 36 -14.87 -16.46 -2.82
C GLU A 36 -15.32 -17.71 -2.06
N GLU A 37 -14.44 -18.69 -1.89
CA GLU A 37 -14.74 -19.93 -1.16
C GLU A 37 -14.96 -19.71 0.35
N ARG A 38 -14.16 -18.89 1.02
CA ARG A 38 -14.27 -18.69 2.48
C ARG A 38 -15.36 -17.71 2.90
N PHE A 39 -15.57 -16.65 2.13
CA PHE A 39 -16.54 -15.61 2.49
C PHE A 39 -17.87 -15.76 1.77
N ASN A 40 -17.97 -16.68 0.79
CA ASN A 40 -19.18 -16.92 -0.01
C ASN A 40 -19.69 -15.61 -0.66
N LYS A 41 -18.73 -14.77 -1.09
CA LYS A 41 -18.98 -13.43 -1.65
C LYS A 41 -18.90 -13.50 -3.16
N THR A 42 -19.80 -12.78 -3.83
CA THR A 42 -19.84 -12.67 -5.28
C THR A 42 -18.58 -11.97 -5.80
N PRO A 43 -18.08 -12.28 -7.01
CA PRO A 43 -16.93 -11.58 -7.62
C PRO A 43 -17.07 -10.05 -7.66
N THR A 44 -18.30 -9.53 -7.69
CA THR A 44 -18.58 -8.08 -7.60
C THR A 44 -18.13 -7.46 -6.28
N GLN A 45 -18.21 -8.20 -5.17
CA GLN A 45 -17.72 -7.74 -3.86
C GLN A 45 -16.20 -7.84 -3.78
N TRP A 46 -15.59 -8.83 -4.43
CA TRP A 46 -14.13 -8.87 -4.58
C TRP A 46 -13.61 -7.66 -5.36
N SER A 47 -14.26 -7.29 -6.48
CA SER A 47 -13.90 -6.08 -7.23
C SER A 47 -13.95 -4.80 -6.38
N LEU A 48 -14.81 -4.77 -5.35
CA LEU A 48 -14.92 -3.64 -4.42
C LEU A 48 -13.63 -3.43 -3.60
N LEU A 49 -12.91 -4.50 -3.24
CA LEU A 49 -11.60 -4.37 -2.56
C LEU A 49 -10.57 -3.68 -3.45
N TYR A 50 -10.66 -3.91 -4.77
CA TYR A 50 -9.81 -3.26 -5.76
C TYR A 50 -10.21 -1.80 -5.99
N THR A 51 -11.51 -1.53 -6.13
CA THR A 51 -12.04 -0.17 -6.29
C THR A 51 -11.76 0.73 -5.09
N VAL A 52 -11.89 0.20 -3.87
CA VAL A 52 -11.63 0.97 -2.63
C VAL A 52 -10.16 1.33 -2.49
N TYR A 53 -9.24 0.56 -3.06
CA TYR A 53 -7.84 0.95 -3.16
C TYR A 53 -7.63 2.06 -4.21
N SER A 54 -8.25 1.97 -5.38
CA SER A 54 -8.06 2.96 -6.47
C SER A 54 -8.74 4.31 -6.20
N PHE A 55 -9.80 4.36 -5.40
CA PHE A 55 -10.54 5.59 -5.08
C PHE A 55 -9.69 6.66 -4.38
N PRO A 56 -9.02 6.39 -3.24
CA PRO A 56 -8.12 7.34 -2.62
C PRO A 56 -6.97 7.73 -3.55
N ASN A 57 -6.45 6.76 -4.30
CA ASN A 57 -5.32 6.95 -5.22
C ASN A 57 -5.58 7.97 -6.33
N MET A 58 -6.84 8.28 -6.63
CA MET A 58 -7.18 9.29 -7.64
C MET A 58 -6.94 10.74 -7.14
N ALA A 59 -7.10 11.00 -5.85
CA ALA A 59 -7.04 12.35 -5.29
C ALA A 59 -5.79 12.59 -4.43
N LEU A 60 -5.33 11.56 -3.72
CA LEU A 60 -4.20 11.68 -2.79
C LEU A 60 -2.86 12.04 -3.41
N PRO A 61 -2.49 11.68 -4.65
CA PRO A 61 -1.21 12.09 -5.24
C PRO A 61 -1.06 13.61 -5.32
N ILE A 62 -2.17 14.32 -5.57
CA ILE A 62 -2.19 15.78 -5.69
C ILE A 62 -1.89 16.42 -4.33
N PHE A 63 -2.55 15.96 -3.26
CA PHE A 63 -2.34 16.47 -1.91
C PHE A 63 -1.03 15.96 -1.29
N GLY A 64 -0.69 14.71 -1.57
CA GLY A 64 0.51 14.03 -1.10
C GLY A 64 1.78 14.66 -1.62
N GLY A 65 1.82 15.06 -2.90
CA GLY A 65 2.94 15.81 -3.48
C GLY A 65 3.17 17.16 -2.78
N ILE A 66 2.11 17.96 -2.59
CA ILE A 66 2.20 19.24 -1.89
C ILE A 66 2.64 19.06 -0.43
N PHE A 67 2.19 17.99 0.23
CA PHE A 67 2.56 17.65 1.60
C PHE A 67 4.03 17.20 1.71
N LEU A 68 4.50 16.40 0.75
CA LEU A 68 5.89 15.97 0.60
C LEU A 68 6.84 17.14 0.40
N ASP A 69 6.43 18.11 -0.41
CA ASP A 69 7.22 19.32 -0.67
C ASP A 69 7.43 20.16 0.60
N LYS A 70 6.48 20.14 1.55
CA LYS A 70 6.59 20.88 2.82
C LYS A 70 7.39 20.15 3.90
N ILE A 71 7.26 18.83 4.00
CA ILE A 71 7.86 18.02 5.07
C ILE A 71 9.24 17.45 4.67
N GLY A 72 9.52 17.44 3.37
CA GLY A 72 10.75 16.93 2.79
C GLY A 72 10.68 15.43 2.49
N MET A 73 11.30 15.03 1.38
CA MET A 73 11.20 13.67 0.84
C MET A 73 11.60 12.57 1.84
N ARG A 74 12.60 12.78 2.69
CA ARG A 74 13.11 11.75 3.62
C ARG A 74 12.09 11.37 4.69
N VAL A 75 11.44 12.38 5.29
CA VAL A 75 10.45 12.17 6.34
C VAL A 75 9.14 11.68 5.73
N GLY A 76 8.79 12.20 4.55
CA GLY A 76 7.63 11.73 3.80
C GLY A 76 7.71 10.25 3.43
N LEU A 77 8.85 9.78 2.92
CA LEU A 77 9.08 8.35 2.65
C LEU A 77 8.86 7.51 3.90
N LEU A 78 9.47 7.87 5.04
CA LEU A 78 9.26 7.15 6.30
C LEU A 78 7.78 7.14 6.73
N LEU A 79 7.07 8.24 6.55
CA LEU A 79 5.66 8.34 6.91
C LEU A 79 4.79 7.46 6.00
N PHE A 80 4.96 7.51 4.68
CA PHE A 80 4.19 6.67 3.75
C PHE A 80 4.49 5.18 3.89
N THR A 81 5.76 4.83 4.09
CA THR A 81 6.15 3.44 4.36
C THR A 81 5.49 2.91 5.63
N THR A 82 5.45 3.69 6.72
CA THR A 82 4.74 3.28 7.95
C THR A 82 3.23 3.10 7.73
N ILE A 83 2.57 4.00 7.01
CA ILE A 83 1.15 3.89 6.64
C ILE A 83 0.88 2.62 5.83
N LEU A 84 1.73 2.32 4.83
CA LEU A 84 1.63 1.10 4.02
C LEU A 84 1.72 -0.16 4.89
N THR A 85 2.72 -0.24 5.76
CA THR A 85 2.85 -1.38 6.69
C THR A 85 1.67 -1.52 7.64
N LEU A 86 1.12 -0.41 8.14
CA LEU A 86 -0.07 -0.43 9.00
C LEU A 86 -1.32 -0.89 8.22
N GLY A 87 -1.51 -0.41 7.00
CA GLY A 87 -2.61 -0.84 6.13
C GLY A 87 -2.59 -2.34 5.84
N GLN A 88 -1.41 -2.90 5.56
CA GLN A 88 -1.24 -4.34 5.39
C GLN A 88 -1.46 -5.13 6.68
N ALA A 89 -1.00 -4.62 7.82
CA ALA A 89 -1.25 -5.27 9.11
C ALA A 89 -2.77 -5.36 9.40
N VAL A 90 -3.52 -4.27 9.14
CA VAL A 90 -4.98 -4.26 9.28
C VAL A 90 -5.65 -5.23 8.31
N PHE A 91 -5.17 -5.32 7.06
CA PHE A 91 -5.66 -6.30 6.08
C PHE A 91 -5.44 -7.75 6.56
N TRP A 92 -4.27 -8.05 7.10
CA TRP A 92 -3.95 -9.36 7.66
C TRP A 92 -4.85 -9.72 8.86
N ILE A 93 -5.06 -8.77 9.78
CA ILE A 93 -5.99 -8.95 10.92
C ILE A 93 -7.42 -9.17 10.43
N GLY A 94 -7.86 -8.44 9.41
CA GLY A 94 -9.17 -8.63 8.79
C GLY A 94 -9.37 -10.02 8.19
N GLY A 95 -8.32 -10.57 7.56
CA GLY A 95 -8.31 -11.94 7.05
C GLY A 95 -8.38 -13.00 8.15
N GLN A 96 -7.65 -12.81 9.27
CA GLN A 96 -7.67 -13.72 10.41
C GLN A 96 -9.04 -13.73 11.12
N ASN A 97 -9.63 -12.56 11.33
CA ASN A 97 -10.93 -12.42 12.01
C ASN A 97 -12.13 -12.69 11.10
N MET A 98 -11.91 -13.06 9.84
CA MET A 98 -12.95 -13.22 8.81
C MET A 98 -13.90 -12.01 8.72
N SER A 99 -13.37 -10.79 8.90
CA SER A 99 -14.13 -9.55 8.89
C SER A 99 -13.93 -8.80 7.58
N TRP A 100 -14.97 -8.83 6.74
CA TRP A 100 -14.99 -8.17 5.42
C TRP A 100 -14.74 -6.66 5.51
N TYR A 101 -15.38 -5.98 6.48
CA TYR A 101 -15.23 -4.54 6.66
C TYR A 101 -13.82 -4.14 7.09
N THR A 102 -13.17 -4.96 7.92
CA THR A 102 -11.79 -4.71 8.36
C THR A 102 -10.80 -4.88 7.21
N MET A 103 -11.03 -5.83 6.30
CA MET A 103 -10.23 -5.98 5.08
C MET A 103 -10.37 -4.77 4.14
N ILE A 104 -11.60 -4.26 3.96
CA ILE A 104 -11.86 -3.03 3.18
C ILE A 104 -11.13 -1.83 3.80
N ALA A 105 -11.22 -1.66 5.12
CA ALA A 105 -10.54 -0.58 5.83
C ALA A 105 -9.00 -0.66 5.67
N GLY A 106 -8.43 -1.87 5.78
CA GLY A 106 -7.00 -2.09 5.54
C GLY A 106 -6.58 -1.72 4.11
N ARG A 107 -7.40 -2.08 3.10
CA ARG A 107 -7.17 -1.72 1.69
C ARG A 107 -7.25 -0.22 1.46
N PHE A 108 -8.21 0.45 2.07
CA PHE A 108 -8.33 1.90 2.00
C PHE A 108 -7.08 2.58 2.57
N ILE A 109 -6.65 2.20 3.77
CA ILE A 109 -5.44 2.74 4.42
C ILE A 109 -4.18 2.46 3.59
N PHE A 110 -4.07 1.25 3.03
CA PHE A 110 -2.97 0.89 2.14
C PHE A 110 -2.94 1.76 0.87
N GLY A 111 -4.10 2.06 0.28
CA GLY A 111 -4.23 2.99 -0.86
C GLY A 111 -3.69 4.39 -0.54
N LEU A 112 -4.04 4.95 0.62
CA LEU A 112 -3.58 6.29 1.04
C LEU A 112 -2.05 6.46 0.95
N GLY A 113 -1.29 5.39 1.20
CA GLY A 113 0.18 5.42 1.18
C GLY A 113 0.82 5.00 -0.15
N GLY A 114 0.12 4.26 -1.01
CA GLY A 114 0.69 3.59 -2.19
C GLY A 114 1.21 4.57 -3.25
N GLU A 115 0.34 5.46 -3.72
CA GLU A 115 0.71 6.40 -4.78
C GLU A 115 1.53 7.58 -4.26
N CYS A 116 1.37 7.96 -2.99
CA CYS A 116 2.21 9.00 -2.41
C CYS A 116 3.68 8.54 -2.33
N MET A 117 3.91 7.24 -2.21
CA MET A 117 5.24 6.65 -2.23
C MET A 117 5.84 6.63 -3.65
N SER A 118 5.05 6.35 -4.69
CA SER A 118 5.54 6.39 -6.08
C SER A 118 5.94 7.80 -6.52
N VAL A 119 5.30 8.83 -5.96
CA VAL A 119 5.67 10.25 -6.15
C VAL A 119 6.92 10.66 -5.35
N ALA A 120 7.15 10.05 -4.18
CA ALA A 120 8.28 10.36 -3.30
C ALA A 120 9.60 9.68 -3.67
N GLN A 121 9.56 8.69 -4.56
CA GLN A 121 10.71 7.85 -4.93
C GLN A 121 11.60 8.48 -5.99
#